data_AF-A0AAW9QVY9-F1
#
_entry.id   AF-A0AAW9QVY9-F1
#
_cell.length_a   1.000
_cell.length_b   1.000
_cell.length_c   1.000
_cell.angle_alpha   90.00
_cell.angle_beta   90.00
_cell.angle_gamma   90.00
#
_symmetry.space_group_name_H-M   'P 1'
#
loop_
_entity.id
_entity.type
_entity.pdbx_description
1 polymer ?
#
loop_
_entity_poly.entity_id
_entity_poly.type
_entity_poly.pdbx_seq_one_letter_code
_entity_poly.pdbx_strand_id
1 'polypeptide(L)'
;MNFLNDRLNLGIDYGTLATLTARTGIIEEGGAGEQRSIGWEQPLLRFNLGERGYRDEKLEYIIDFQRQRKGAYQGFRFKDWSDWKAIGQAIGTGDGVTTQFQLYKSYTVAGWTVKRPITKPVEGTVKVYVDGVERVSGWTVNTLTGVITFSAAPAGAITADFEFDVPTRFEGDEIRLRFEVFEPGTGRKIYNWEGTSLVEVRDPPAILLPIDPVPPFLDHTIELGYDYGTIGGNRFDTRIDKLVSGYERRIANWDNPKGAWEIGQRTLDLEELQYLIALFRVCRGRAVGFRYLDRAENFPRSVRFGEDAIAFRFDAYERGTGRAFFNLSGVPLTAIAPSIDAGAGVCEPKTIIFADNFSFLRWNRELLEPLNNGPTFSSNLSLVSTGGNPGKFAAIRLDWGGASEAGVTSAWFKDWYYIPASASERISVTIAQDSKLLETSAMGSAGQAYGIVVKQNNNYYFAGSVTGTPSEWIRQSTTVDLATMGVPIVPNVPLSFGFYRANSNSGESGFNYSIFGIDNLTITVTITCEG
;
A
#
# COMPACT_ATOMS: atom_id res chain seq x y z
N MET A 1 13.79 -18.65 -27.33
CA MET A 1 14.09 -17.22 -27.62
C MET A 1 15.59 -17.07 -27.75
N ASN A 2 16.08 -16.24 -28.69
CA ASN A 2 17.50 -15.89 -28.75
C ASN A 2 17.79 -14.90 -27.62
N PHE A 3 18.27 -15.43 -26.50
CA PHE A 3 18.69 -14.67 -25.32
C PHE A 3 20.17 -14.93 -25.10
N LEU A 4 20.95 -13.85 -24.98
CA LEU A 4 22.37 -13.90 -24.70
C LEU A 4 22.56 -13.65 -23.21
N ASN A 5 23.27 -14.53 -22.51
CA ASN A 5 23.35 -14.51 -21.04
C ASN A 5 24.23 -13.37 -20.47
N ASP A 6 24.58 -12.40 -21.29
CA ASP A 6 25.43 -11.30 -20.89
C ASP A 6 24.60 -10.14 -20.36
N ARG A 7 25.20 -9.37 -19.45
CA ARG A 7 24.61 -8.17 -18.89
C ARG A 7 25.16 -6.92 -19.57
N LEU A 8 24.27 -5.99 -19.94
CA LEU A 8 24.67 -4.64 -20.31
C LEU A 8 25.14 -3.91 -19.05
N ASN A 9 26.45 -3.77 -18.90
CA ASN A 9 27.05 -3.19 -17.72
C ASN A 9 27.41 -1.73 -17.97
N LEU A 10 26.56 -0.81 -17.53
CA LEU A 10 26.81 0.64 -17.60
C LEU A 10 27.35 1.22 -16.27
N GLY A 11 27.56 0.38 -15.25
CA GLY A 11 27.82 0.84 -13.89
C GLY A 11 26.52 1.27 -13.19
N ILE A 12 26.60 2.33 -12.38
CA ILE A 12 25.41 3.01 -11.82
C ILE A 12 24.89 3.96 -12.89
N ASP A 13 23.75 3.63 -13.47
CA ASP A 13 23.19 4.26 -14.65
C ASP A 13 22.24 5.40 -14.28
N TYR A 14 22.76 6.43 -13.60
CA TYR A 14 22.00 7.66 -13.31
C TYR A 14 21.36 8.26 -14.55
N GLY A 15 20.17 8.83 -14.39
CA GLY A 15 19.39 9.40 -15.48
C GLY A 15 18.54 8.39 -16.26
N THR A 16 18.67 7.08 -15.99
CA THR A 16 17.77 6.07 -16.57
C THR A 16 16.34 6.31 -16.09
N LEU A 17 15.43 6.48 -17.04
CA LEU A 17 14.00 6.54 -16.81
C LEU A 17 13.42 5.14 -16.98
N ALA A 18 12.89 4.56 -15.90
CA ALA A 18 12.15 3.31 -15.95
C ALA A 18 10.64 3.61 -16.01
N THR A 19 9.92 2.84 -16.81
CA THR A 19 8.47 2.93 -16.96
C THR A 19 7.86 1.54 -16.82
N LEU A 20 6.92 1.37 -15.89
CA LEU A 20 6.10 0.16 -15.80
C LEU A 20 4.80 0.40 -16.54
N THR A 21 4.50 -0.43 -17.53
CA THR A 21 3.32 -0.31 -18.38
C THR A 21 2.41 -1.52 -18.24
N ALA A 22 1.21 -1.30 -17.71
CA ALA A 22 0.12 -2.26 -17.71
C ALA A 22 -0.66 -2.20 -19.04
N ARG A 23 -1.68 -3.05 -19.19
CA ARG A 23 -2.60 -2.98 -20.32
C ARG A 23 -4.02 -3.20 -19.83
N THR A 24 -4.81 -2.13 -19.82
CA THR A 24 -6.20 -2.13 -19.37
C THR A 24 -7.09 -1.54 -20.46
N GLY A 25 -8.15 -2.27 -20.82
CA GLY A 25 -9.24 -1.73 -21.64
C GLY A 25 -10.23 -0.98 -20.76
N ILE A 26 -10.62 0.24 -21.14
CA ILE A 26 -11.65 1.02 -20.45
C ILE A 26 -12.73 1.35 -21.47
N ILE A 27 -13.97 1.02 -21.12
CA ILE A 27 -15.18 1.41 -21.86
C ILE A 27 -15.94 2.35 -20.95
N GLU A 28 -16.09 3.60 -21.37
CA GLU A 28 -16.94 4.57 -20.67
C GLU A 28 -18.41 4.29 -21.03
N GLU A 29 -19.24 4.15 -20.00
CA GLU A 29 -20.69 4.01 -20.14
C GLU A 29 -21.36 5.38 -20.03
N GLY A 30 -22.59 5.50 -20.57
CA GLY A 30 -23.38 6.73 -20.42
C GLY A 30 -23.58 7.07 -18.94
N GLY A 31 -23.47 8.36 -18.58
CA GLY A 31 -23.60 8.80 -17.19
C GLY A 31 -22.32 8.61 -16.34
N ALA A 32 -21.14 8.64 -16.96
CA ALA A 32 -19.82 8.60 -16.31
C ALA A 32 -19.39 7.27 -15.65
N GLY A 33 -20.15 6.19 -15.89
CA GLY A 33 -19.75 4.82 -15.53
C GLY A 33 -18.56 4.32 -16.35
N GLU A 34 -17.83 3.32 -15.84
CA GLU A 34 -16.74 2.68 -16.59
C GLU A 34 -16.73 1.16 -16.39
N GLN A 35 -16.58 0.42 -17.49
CA GLN A 35 -16.19 -1.00 -17.48
C GLN A 35 -14.70 -1.12 -17.78
N ARG A 36 -14.03 -2.05 -17.09
CA ARG A 36 -12.58 -2.24 -17.19
C ARG A 36 -12.25 -3.70 -17.45
N SER A 37 -11.31 -3.95 -18.36
CA SER A 37 -10.79 -5.28 -18.67
C SER A 37 -9.27 -5.32 -18.57
N ILE A 38 -8.73 -6.33 -17.90
CA ILE A 38 -7.28 -6.51 -17.73
C ILE A 38 -6.76 -7.29 -18.95
N GLY A 39 -5.87 -6.65 -19.72
CA GLY A 39 -5.26 -7.25 -20.90
C GLY A 39 -3.94 -7.97 -20.63
N TRP A 40 -3.19 -7.54 -19.59
CA TRP A 40 -1.95 -8.18 -19.16
C TRP A 40 -1.95 -8.39 -17.64
N GLU A 41 -1.57 -9.60 -17.21
CA GLU A 41 -1.44 -9.93 -15.79
C GLU A 41 -0.27 -9.20 -15.11
N GLN A 42 0.86 -9.08 -15.80
CA GLN A 42 2.05 -8.39 -15.31
C GLN A 42 2.40 -7.19 -16.21
N PRO A 43 2.72 -6.02 -15.63
CA PRO A 43 3.19 -4.89 -16.41
C PRO A 43 4.54 -5.19 -17.08
N LEU A 44 4.83 -4.49 -18.18
CA LEU A 44 6.12 -4.51 -18.87
C LEU A 44 6.98 -3.35 -18.42
N LEU A 45 8.28 -3.59 -18.28
CA LEU A 45 9.27 -2.54 -18.07
C LEU A 45 9.79 -2.01 -19.40
N ARG A 46 9.94 -0.68 -19.45
CA ARG A 46 10.69 0.04 -20.48
C ARG A 46 11.72 0.92 -19.78
N PHE A 47 12.95 0.94 -20.29
CA PHE A 47 14.02 1.77 -19.74
C PHE A 47 14.52 2.71 -20.83
N ASN A 48 14.48 4.01 -20.60
CA ASN A 48 15.19 4.98 -21.42
C ASN A 48 16.49 5.34 -20.71
N LEU A 49 17.62 4.99 -21.32
CA LEU A 49 18.93 5.17 -20.71
C LEU A 49 19.39 6.64 -20.69
N GLY A 50 18.67 7.56 -21.35
CA GLY A 50 18.97 8.98 -21.39
C GLY A 50 20.26 9.31 -22.16
N GLU A 51 20.53 10.60 -22.29
CA GLU A 51 21.76 11.08 -22.92
C GLU A 51 22.98 10.87 -22.01
N ARG A 52 24.08 10.37 -22.58
CA ARG A 52 25.29 10.05 -21.82
C ARG A 52 26.55 10.32 -22.62
N GLY A 53 27.46 11.11 -22.04
CA GLY A 53 28.82 11.27 -22.56
C GLY A 53 29.69 10.06 -22.23
N TYR A 54 30.25 9.42 -23.25
CA TYR A 54 31.20 8.32 -23.11
C TYR A 54 32.56 8.64 -23.73
N ARG A 55 33.59 8.09 -23.10
CA ARG A 55 34.97 8.04 -23.60
C ARG A 55 35.17 6.81 -24.47
N ASP A 56 36.24 6.81 -25.26
CA ASP A 56 36.56 5.81 -26.29
C ASP A 56 36.30 4.34 -25.88
N GLU A 57 36.87 3.87 -24.75
CA GLU A 57 36.74 2.46 -24.32
C GLU A 57 35.28 2.05 -24.01
N LYS A 58 34.51 2.95 -23.39
CA LYS A 58 33.12 2.65 -23.01
C LYS A 58 32.20 2.70 -24.23
N LEU A 59 32.52 3.57 -25.19
CA LEU A 59 31.82 3.68 -26.45
C LEU A 59 31.97 2.41 -27.29
N GLU A 60 33.20 1.90 -27.43
CA GLU A 60 33.48 0.66 -28.18
C GLU A 60 32.71 -0.52 -27.58
N TYR A 61 32.71 -0.65 -26.24
CA TYR A 61 31.91 -1.65 -25.55
C TYR A 61 30.42 -1.58 -25.93
N ILE A 62 29.81 -0.39 -25.96
CA ILE A 62 28.38 -0.25 -26.27
C ILE A 62 28.09 -0.59 -27.74
N ILE A 63 28.94 -0.14 -28.66
CA ILE A 63 28.82 -0.44 -30.09
C ILE A 63 28.93 -1.95 -30.32
N ASP A 64 29.94 -2.60 -29.75
CA ASP A 64 30.16 -4.03 -29.90
C ASP A 64 29.05 -4.85 -29.24
N PHE A 65 28.59 -4.41 -28.06
CA PHE A 65 27.45 -5.02 -27.41
C PHE A 65 26.22 -4.96 -28.33
N GLN A 66 25.87 -3.79 -28.87
CA GLN A 66 24.73 -3.64 -29.78
C GLN A 66 24.87 -4.51 -31.04
N ARG A 67 26.05 -4.53 -31.66
CA ARG A 67 26.31 -5.30 -32.88
C ARG A 67 26.17 -6.80 -32.66
N GLN A 68 26.71 -7.30 -31.55
CA GLN A 68 26.58 -8.71 -31.18
C GLN A 68 25.12 -9.11 -30.94
N ARG A 69 24.23 -8.18 -30.55
CA ARG A 69 22.79 -8.43 -30.35
C ARG A 69 21.96 -8.17 -31.61
N LYS A 70 22.58 -7.62 -32.66
CA LYS A 70 21.94 -7.26 -33.93
C LYS A 70 20.75 -6.32 -33.69
N GLY A 71 20.96 -5.26 -32.93
CA GLY A 71 19.90 -4.30 -32.62
C GLY A 71 18.81 -4.89 -31.73
N ALA A 72 17.54 -4.76 -32.13
CA ALA A 72 16.39 -5.21 -31.36
C ALA A 72 16.20 -6.74 -31.35
N TYR A 73 16.99 -7.49 -32.11
CA TYR A 73 16.77 -8.92 -32.32
C TYR A 73 17.03 -9.78 -31.08
N GLN A 74 18.17 -9.61 -30.41
CA GLN A 74 18.60 -10.50 -29.33
C GLN A 74 18.46 -9.88 -27.95
N GLY A 75 17.83 -10.61 -27.03
CA GLY A 75 17.67 -10.19 -25.64
C GLY A 75 18.94 -10.40 -24.81
N PHE A 76 19.07 -9.64 -23.72
CA PHE A 76 20.17 -9.64 -22.78
C PHE A 76 19.71 -9.21 -21.37
N ARG A 77 20.59 -9.31 -20.38
CA ARG A 77 20.29 -8.92 -18.99
C ARG A 77 20.50 -7.43 -18.76
N PHE A 78 19.58 -6.79 -18.05
CA PHE A 78 19.70 -5.41 -17.59
C PHE A 78 19.37 -5.30 -16.10
N LYS A 79 20.21 -4.63 -15.31
CA LYS A 79 19.98 -4.47 -13.87
C LYS A 79 19.06 -3.27 -13.64
N ASP A 80 17.92 -3.50 -13.00
CA ASP A 80 16.98 -2.46 -12.60
C ASP A 80 17.20 -2.06 -11.14
N TRP A 81 17.82 -0.90 -10.90
CA TRP A 81 18.12 -0.45 -9.53
C TRP A 81 16.90 -0.16 -8.66
N SER A 82 15.72 -0.01 -9.26
CA SER A 82 14.46 0.14 -8.49
C SER A 82 13.95 -1.19 -7.90
N ASP A 83 14.27 -2.31 -8.56
CA ASP A 83 13.69 -3.61 -8.27
C ASP A 83 14.63 -4.75 -8.69
N TRP A 84 15.76 -4.92 -7.99
CA TRP A 84 16.81 -5.90 -8.33
C TRP A 84 17.04 -7.00 -7.29
N LYS A 85 16.41 -6.93 -6.11
CA LYS A 85 16.65 -7.89 -5.03
C LYS A 85 15.37 -8.34 -4.33
N ALA A 86 15.43 -9.54 -3.79
CA ALA A 86 14.47 -10.09 -2.85
C ALA A 86 15.22 -10.75 -1.68
N ILE A 87 14.71 -10.59 -0.46
CA ILE A 87 15.28 -11.12 0.77
C ILE A 87 14.16 -11.83 1.53
N GLY A 88 14.40 -13.04 2.03
CA GLY A 88 13.45 -13.87 2.75
C GLY A 88 12.23 -14.25 1.93
N GLN A 89 12.34 -14.25 0.61
CA GLN A 89 11.20 -14.42 -0.29
C GLN A 89 10.71 -15.87 -0.23
N ALA A 90 9.45 -16.06 0.19
CA ALA A 90 8.81 -17.37 0.10
C ALA A 90 8.68 -17.79 -1.36
N ILE A 91 9.15 -18.99 -1.70
CA ILE A 91 9.09 -19.53 -3.06
C ILE A 91 8.26 -20.82 -3.14
N GLY A 92 7.93 -21.42 -2.00
CA GLY A 92 7.03 -22.57 -1.92
C GLY A 92 7.10 -23.29 -0.58
N THR A 93 6.38 -24.40 -0.48
CA THR A 93 6.46 -25.33 0.65
C THR A 93 6.84 -26.70 0.10
N GLY A 94 7.90 -27.29 0.64
CA GLY A 94 8.33 -28.65 0.36
C GLY A 94 7.37 -29.66 0.97
N ASP A 95 6.94 -30.61 0.14
CA ASP A 95 6.03 -31.71 0.46
C ASP A 95 6.76 -33.07 0.60
N GLY A 96 8.11 -33.06 0.53
CA GLY A 96 8.92 -34.28 0.50
C GLY A 96 8.89 -35.04 -0.82
N VAL A 97 8.27 -34.49 -1.87
CA VAL A 97 8.17 -35.11 -3.21
C VAL A 97 8.68 -34.17 -4.31
N THR A 98 8.23 -32.92 -4.30
CA THR A 98 8.56 -31.88 -5.27
C THR A 98 10.00 -31.39 -5.07
N THR A 99 10.80 -31.44 -6.12
CA THR A 99 12.22 -31.03 -6.08
C THR A 99 12.50 -29.71 -6.79
N GLN A 100 11.55 -29.17 -7.55
CA GLN A 100 11.76 -27.97 -8.37
C GLN A 100 10.82 -26.84 -7.97
N PHE A 101 11.37 -25.64 -7.82
CA PHE A 101 10.64 -24.44 -7.39
C PHE A 101 11.06 -23.24 -8.24
N GLN A 102 10.08 -22.48 -8.74
CA GLN A 102 10.33 -21.25 -9.50
C GLN A 102 10.59 -20.08 -8.56
N LEU A 103 11.69 -19.36 -8.78
CA LEU A 103 11.88 -18.06 -8.13
C LEU A 103 10.83 -17.07 -8.61
N TYR A 104 10.24 -16.36 -7.66
CA TYR A 104 9.35 -15.23 -7.90
C TYR A 104 9.55 -14.18 -6.83
N LYS A 105 9.20 -12.92 -7.11
CA LYS A 105 9.11 -11.85 -6.12
C LYS A 105 7.64 -11.51 -5.84
N SER A 106 7.28 -11.39 -4.58
CA SER A 106 5.93 -11.00 -4.14
C SER A 106 5.83 -9.50 -3.92
N TYR A 107 4.75 -8.90 -4.40
CA TYR A 107 4.37 -7.52 -4.16
C TYR A 107 3.03 -7.54 -3.43
N THR A 108 3.01 -7.06 -2.19
CA THR A 108 1.83 -7.12 -1.33
C THR A 108 1.41 -5.73 -0.89
N VAL A 109 0.13 -5.40 -1.08
CA VAL A 109 -0.50 -4.19 -0.55
C VAL A 109 -1.88 -4.54 -0.03
N ALA A 110 -2.19 -4.12 1.21
CA ALA A 110 -3.48 -4.36 1.87
C ALA A 110 -3.98 -5.82 1.78
N GLY A 111 -3.08 -6.78 2.02
CA GLY A 111 -3.40 -8.22 2.00
C GLY A 111 -3.51 -8.85 0.61
N TRP A 112 -3.43 -8.06 -0.47
CA TRP A 112 -3.42 -8.57 -1.84
C TRP A 112 -2.00 -8.73 -2.34
N THR A 113 -1.68 -9.91 -2.87
CA THR A 113 -0.33 -10.24 -3.32
C THR A 113 -0.32 -10.54 -4.82
N VAL A 114 0.75 -10.07 -5.47
CA VAL A 114 1.07 -10.35 -6.87
C VAL A 114 2.45 -10.97 -6.93
N LYS A 115 2.60 -12.05 -7.69
CA LYS A 115 3.87 -12.76 -7.86
C LYS A 115 4.43 -12.49 -9.24
N ARG A 116 5.60 -11.86 -9.31
CA ARG A 116 6.39 -11.73 -10.54
C ARG A 116 7.36 -12.91 -10.62
N PRO A 117 7.25 -13.81 -11.61
CA PRO A 117 8.27 -14.82 -11.81
C PRO A 117 9.61 -14.18 -12.15
N ILE A 118 10.70 -14.73 -11.61
CA ILE A 118 12.06 -14.24 -11.81
C ILE A 118 12.82 -15.28 -12.62
N THR A 119 13.16 -14.95 -13.88
CA THR A 119 13.82 -15.90 -14.80
C THR A 119 15.33 -15.71 -14.91
N LYS A 120 15.85 -14.52 -14.55
CA LYS A 120 17.27 -14.16 -14.65
C LYS A 120 17.88 -13.82 -13.29
N PRO A 121 17.91 -14.73 -12.30
CA PRO A 121 18.64 -14.48 -11.07
C PRO A 121 20.14 -14.31 -11.37
N VAL A 122 20.83 -13.51 -10.56
CA VAL A 122 22.27 -13.28 -10.68
C VAL A 122 23.01 -14.44 -10.03
N GLU A 123 23.91 -15.05 -10.79
CA GLU A 123 24.74 -16.16 -10.32
C GLU A 123 25.54 -15.78 -9.07
N GLY A 124 25.65 -16.70 -8.11
CA GLY A 124 26.37 -16.50 -6.86
C GLY A 124 25.65 -15.65 -5.81
N THR A 125 24.47 -15.06 -6.13
CA THR A 125 23.68 -14.26 -5.17
C THR A 125 22.54 -15.04 -4.53
N VAL A 126 22.15 -16.18 -5.11
CA VAL A 126 21.03 -16.98 -4.64
C VAL A 126 21.42 -17.72 -3.36
N LYS A 127 20.63 -17.54 -2.31
CA LYS A 127 20.68 -18.33 -1.07
C LYS A 127 19.32 -18.95 -0.84
N VAL A 128 19.29 -20.20 -0.40
CA VAL A 128 18.06 -20.96 -0.20
C VAL A 128 17.99 -21.43 1.24
N TYR A 129 16.82 -21.29 1.84
CA TYR A 129 16.54 -21.69 3.20
C TYR A 129 15.36 -22.66 3.23
N VAL A 130 15.44 -23.67 4.09
CA VAL A 130 14.34 -24.62 4.37
C VAL A 130 14.05 -24.56 5.86
N ASP A 131 12.81 -24.24 6.21
CA ASP A 131 12.36 -23.95 7.59
C ASP A 131 13.27 -22.93 8.32
N GLY A 132 13.69 -21.89 7.58
CA GLY A 132 14.55 -20.82 8.10
C GLY A 132 16.03 -21.17 8.20
N VAL A 133 16.44 -22.40 7.86
CA VAL A 133 17.85 -22.83 7.90
C VAL A 133 18.46 -22.78 6.50
N GLU A 134 19.57 -22.05 6.35
CA GLU A 134 20.30 -21.94 5.08
C GLU A 134 20.80 -23.31 4.62
N ARG A 135 20.51 -23.66 3.38
CA ARG A 135 21.08 -24.82 2.69
C ARG A 135 22.23 -24.33 1.83
N VAL A 136 23.46 -24.62 2.24
CA VAL A 136 24.67 -24.21 1.50
C VAL A 136 24.94 -25.13 0.29
N SER A 137 24.38 -26.34 0.27
CA SER A 137 24.50 -27.31 -0.80
C SER A 137 23.23 -28.18 -0.92
N GLY A 138 23.21 -29.11 -1.88
CA GLY A 138 22.05 -29.99 -2.12
C GLY A 138 20.96 -29.38 -3.01
N TRP A 139 21.28 -28.28 -3.70
CA TRP A 139 20.42 -27.65 -4.69
C TRP A 139 21.26 -26.96 -5.76
N THR A 140 20.64 -26.68 -6.91
CA THR A 140 21.20 -25.87 -8.00
C THR A 140 20.17 -24.85 -8.47
N VAL A 141 20.62 -23.77 -9.11
CA VAL A 141 19.73 -22.79 -9.75
C VAL A 141 20.05 -22.68 -11.22
N ASN A 142 19.02 -22.76 -12.07
CA ASN A 142 19.15 -22.43 -13.47
C ASN A 142 19.01 -20.91 -13.63
N THR A 143 20.11 -20.22 -13.93
CA THR A 143 20.10 -18.74 -14.02
C THR A 143 19.39 -18.20 -15.26
N LEU A 144 18.99 -19.06 -16.21
CA LEU A 144 18.21 -18.68 -17.39
C LEU A 144 16.71 -18.86 -17.21
N THR A 145 16.26 -19.70 -16.27
CA THR A 145 14.84 -19.93 -16.00
C THR A 145 14.40 -19.52 -14.59
N GLY A 146 15.35 -19.34 -13.67
CA GLY A 146 15.10 -19.06 -12.26
C GLY A 146 14.54 -20.25 -11.48
N VAL A 147 14.72 -21.48 -11.96
CA VAL A 147 14.28 -22.68 -11.25
C VAL A 147 15.36 -23.16 -10.30
N ILE A 148 15.01 -23.30 -9.02
CA ILE A 148 15.80 -24.01 -8.02
C ILE A 148 15.45 -25.50 -8.09
N THR A 149 16.47 -26.37 -8.16
CA THR A 149 16.32 -27.83 -8.15
C THR A 149 17.07 -28.41 -6.97
N PHE A 150 16.36 -29.07 -6.07
CA PHE A 150 16.94 -29.80 -4.95
C PHE A 150 17.36 -31.21 -5.35
N SER A 151 18.47 -31.71 -4.81
CA SER A 151 18.91 -33.09 -5.02
C SER A 151 18.07 -34.10 -4.24
N ALA A 152 17.45 -33.67 -3.14
CA ALA A 152 16.47 -34.43 -2.36
C ALA A 152 15.28 -33.51 -2.09
N ALA A 153 14.05 -34.02 -2.23
CA ALA A 153 12.87 -33.20 -2.05
C ALA A 153 12.81 -32.64 -0.62
N PRO A 154 12.75 -31.29 -0.45
CA PRO A 154 12.66 -30.69 0.85
C PRO A 154 11.28 -30.91 1.47
N ALA A 155 11.21 -30.87 2.80
CA ALA A 155 9.98 -30.73 3.56
C ALA A 155 10.04 -29.39 4.32
N GLY A 156 8.92 -28.66 4.36
CA GLY A 156 8.82 -27.40 5.09
C GLY A 156 8.87 -26.15 4.22
N ALA A 157 8.86 -24.98 4.84
CA ALA A 157 8.80 -23.69 4.13
C ALA A 157 10.11 -23.42 3.41
N ILE A 158 10.04 -23.04 2.13
CA ILE A 158 11.19 -22.73 1.30
C ILE A 158 11.22 -21.23 1.04
N THR A 159 12.31 -20.58 1.45
CA THR A 159 12.56 -19.16 1.18
C THR A 159 13.90 -18.97 0.47
N ALA A 160 14.07 -17.83 -0.20
CA ALA A 160 15.30 -17.49 -0.88
C ALA A 160 15.66 -16.01 -0.80
N ASP A 161 16.96 -15.72 -0.77
CA ASP A 161 17.52 -14.40 -1.05
C ASP A 161 18.16 -14.44 -2.42
N PHE A 162 17.98 -13.41 -3.24
CA PHE A 162 18.62 -13.35 -4.56
C PHE A 162 18.62 -11.93 -5.13
N GLU A 163 19.63 -11.65 -5.96
CA GLU A 163 19.56 -10.56 -6.93
C GLU A 163 19.05 -11.10 -8.27
N PHE A 164 18.47 -10.22 -9.08
CA PHE A 164 18.01 -10.58 -10.42
C PHE A 164 18.16 -9.41 -11.40
N ASP A 165 18.28 -9.77 -12.67
CA ASP A 165 18.25 -8.84 -13.79
C ASP A 165 16.90 -8.95 -14.53
N VAL A 166 16.54 -7.89 -15.24
CA VAL A 166 15.39 -7.86 -16.15
C VAL A 166 15.85 -8.33 -17.53
N PRO A 167 15.19 -9.32 -18.16
CA PRO A 167 15.47 -9.68 -19.54
C PRO A 167 14.97 -8.55 -20.46
N THR A 168 15.87 -7.90 -21.18
CA THR A 168 15.55 -6.76 -22.06
C THR A 168 16.09 -6.96 -23.46
N ARG A 169 15.58 -6.21 -24.42
CA ARG A 169 16.18 -6.02 -25.75
C ARG A 169 16.26 -4.52 -26.06
N PHE A 170 17.08 -4.16 -27.04
CA PHE A 170 17.01 -2.82 -27.62
C PHE A 170 15.62 -2.59 -28.22
N GLU A 171 15.07 -1.38 -28.06
CA GLU A 171 13.78 -1.03 -28.64
C GLU A 171 13.87 -0.89 -30.16
N GLY A 172 14.92 -0.25 -30.65
CA GLY A 172 15.20 -0.06 -32.07
C GLY A 172 16.54 -0.68 -32.51
N ASP A 173 16.73 -0.74 -33.82
CA ASP A 173 17.94 -1.30 -34.44
C ASP A 173 19.09 -0.29 -34.57
N GLU A 174 18.79 0.99 -34.39
CA GLU A 174 19.75 2.09 -34.51
C GLU A 174 20.37 2.42 -33.15
N ILE A 175 21.67 2.72 -33.15
CA ILE A 175 22.34 3.41 -32.04
C ILE A 175 22.84 4.76 -32.53
N ARG A 176 22.44 5.84 -31.86
CA ARG A 176 22.82 7.20 -32.22
C ARG A 176 23.95 7.73 -31.36
N LEU A 177 25.06 8.08 -32.02
CA LEU A 177 26.26 8.58 -31.39
C LEU A 177 26.63 9.92 -32.04
N ARG A 178 26.72 10.95 -31.22
CA ARG A 178 27.15 12.29 -31.63
C ARG A 178 28.57 12.52 -31.12
N PHE A 179 29.50 12.83 -32.01
CA PHE A 179 30.79 13.34 -31.59
C PHE A 179 30.59 14.74 -31.00
N GLU A 180 31.00 14.96 -29.75
CA GLU A 180 30.89 16.27 -29.11
C GLU A 180 32.19 17.05 -29.20
N VAL A 181 33.27 16.51 -28.63
CA VAL A 181 34.49 17.27 -28.44
C VAL A 181 35.70 16.35 -28.21
N PHE A 182 36.90 16.91 -28.39
CA PHE A 182 38.12 16.34 -27.85
C PHE A 182 38.35 16.85 -26.43
N GLU A 183 38.58 15.94 -25.47
CA GLU A 183 38.94 16.29 -24.10
C GLU A 183 40.27 17.07 -24.09
N PRO A 184 40.31 18.31 -23.57
CA PRO A 184 41.52 19.12 -23.54
C PRO A 184 42.65 18.43 -22.78
N GLY A 185 43.86 18.46 -23.33
CA GLY A 185 45.07 17.91 -22.70
C GLY A 185 45.27 16.40 -22.85
N THR A 186 44.19 15.61 -23.00
CA THR A 186 44.30 14.14 -23.22
C THR A 186 44.10 13.75 -24.69
N GLY A 187 43.38 14.56 -25.48
CA GLY A 187 43.04 14.26 -26.87
C GLY A 187 42.04 13.13 -27.05
N ARG A 188 41.41 12.66 -25.96
CA ARG A 188 40.37 11.61 -26.01
C ARG A 188 39.10 12.14 -26.64
N LYS A 189 38.40 11.31 -27.41
CA LYS A 189 37.11 11.71 -28.00
C LYS A 189 36.01 11.51 -26.96
N ILE A 190 35.10 12.48 -26.92
CA ILE A 190 33.87 12.39 -26.16
C ILE A 190 32.72 12.28 -27.16
N TYR A 191 31.96 11.19 -27.03
CA TYR A 191 30.73 10.98 -27.80
C TYR A 191 29.54 11.03 -26.85
N ASN A 192 28.48 11.70 -27.26
CA ASN A 192 27.18 11.62 -26.62
C ASN A 192 26.36 10.50 -27.26
N TRP A 193 25.90 9.58 -26.42
CA TRP A 193 24.91 8.58 -26.78
C TRP A 193 23.53 9.21 -26.58
N GLU A 194 22.81 9.48 -27.67
CA GLU A 194 21.59 10.33 -27.69
C GLU A 194 20.33 9.68 -27.06
N GLY A 195 20.52 8.80 -26.08
CA GLY A 195 19.45 8.01 -25.50
C GLY A 195 19.19 6.74 -26.31
N THR A 196 19.09 5.62 -25.61
CA THR A 196 18.60 4.37 -26.18
C THR A 196 17.60 3.78 -25.21
N SER A 197 16.53 3.26 -25.79
CA SER A 197 15.48 2.63 -25.01
C SER A 197 15.61 1.11 -25.08
N LEU A 198 15.35 0.48 -23.95
CA LEU A 198 15.28 -0.96 -23.76
C LEU A 198 13.84 -1.33 -23.41
N VAL A 199 13.39 -2.46 -23.91
CA VAL A 199 12.06 -3.01 -23.60
C VAL A 199 12.24 -4.39 -22.98
N GLU A 200 11.53 -4.66 -21.90
CA GLU A 200 11.46 -5.98 -21.28
C GLU A 200 10.93 -7.02 -22.28
N VAL A 201 11.61 -8.15 -22.34
CA VAL A 201 11.18 -9.31 -23.09
C VAL A 201 10.37 -10.19 -22.13
N ARG A 202 9.11 -10.48 -22.48
CA ARG A 202 8.31 -11.43 -21.70
C ARG A 202 8.93 -12.82 -21.81
N ASP A 203 9.52 -13.28 -20.72
CA ASP A 203 10.05 -14.64 -20.57
C ASP A 203 9.12 -15.40 -19.62
N PRO A 204 8.28 -16.33 -20.12
CA PRO A 204 7.38 -17.08 -19.25
C PRO A 204 8.20 -17.95 -18.29
N PRO A 205 7.74 -18.15 -17.04
CA PRO A 205 8.45 -19.02 -16.12
C PRO A 205 8.40 -20.47 -16.61
N ALA A 206 9.45 -21.22 -16.29
CA ALA A 206 9.52 -22.63 -16.64
C ALA A 206 8.51 -23.47 -15.83
N ILE A 207 8.20 -23.04 -14.60
CA ILE A 207 7.12 -23.58 -13.78
C ILE A 207 6.09 -22.48 -13.58
N LEU A 208 4.85 -22.70 -14.03
CA LEU A 208 3.77 -21.74 -13.91
C LEU A 208 3.44 -21.48 -12.44
N LEU A 209 3.25 -20.20 -12.11
CA LEU A 209 2.76 -19.80 -10.80
C LEU A 209 1.22 -19.84 -10.79
N PRO A 210 0.59 -20.06 -9.63
CA PRO A 210 -0.85 -19.87 -9.49
C PRO A 210 -1.25 -18.44 -9.89
N ILE A 211 -2.42 -18.31 -10.54
CA ILE A 211 -2.97 -17.01 -10.90
C ILE A 211 -3.27 -16.23 -9.62
N ASP A 212 -2.79 -14.99 -9.56
CA ASP A 212 -3.02 -14.12 -8.41
C ASP A 212 -4.45 -13.55 -8.45
N PRO A 213 -5.20 -13.56 -7.33
CA PRO A 213 -6.55 -13.03 -7.31
C PRO A 213 -6.52 -11.51 -7.46
N VAL A 214 -7.52 -10.96 -8.15
CA VAL A 214 -7.63 -9.52 -8.41
C VAL A 214 -8.68 -8.91 -7.49
N PRO A 215 -8.34 -7.86 -6.71
CA PRO A 215 -9.33 -7.15 -5.89
C PRO A 215 -10.38 -6.44 -6.77
N PRO A 216 -11.67 -6.45 -6.39
CA PRO A 216 -12.68 -5.64 -7.08
C PRO A 216 -12.45 -4.14 -6.84
N PHE A 217 -12.03 -3.80 -5.63
CA PHE A 217 -11.59 -2.48 -5.19
C PHE A 217 -10.61 -2.66 -4.04
N LEU A 218 -9.56 -1.84 -3.99
CA LEU A 218 -8.56 -1.87 -2.93
C LEU A 218 -8.91 -0.80 -1.89
N ASP A 219 -9.48 -1.19 -0.76
CA ASP A 219 -9.80 -0.24 0.33
C ASP A 219 -8.55 0.14 1.14
N HIS A 220 -7.54 0.64 0.42
CA HIS A 220 -6.25 1.08 0.93
C HIS A 220 -6.00 2.50 0.46
N THR A 221 -5.64 3.38 1.39
CA THR A 221 -5.23 4.74 1.06
C THR A 221 -3.79 4.73 0.62
N ILE A 222 -3.51 5.30 -0.56
CA ILE A 222 -2.12 5.42 -1.01
C ILE A 222 -1.30 6.24 -0.01
N GLU A 223 -0.19 5.67 0.45
CA GLU A 223 0.69 6.25 1.46
C GLU A 223 2.07 6.52 0.83
N LEU A 224 2.26 7.72 0.28
CA LEU A 224 3.56 8.17 -0.27
C LEU A 224 4.13 9.35 0.55
N GLY A 225 3.92 9.32 1.87
CA GLY A 225 4.29 10.42 2.77
C GLY A 225 3.39 11.64 2.64
N TYR A 226 3.96 12.84 2.74
CA TYR A 226 3.22 14.09 2.59
C TYR A 226 2.98 14.44 1.12
N ASP A 227 1.72 14.71 0.77
CA ASP A 227 1.24 15.01 -0.58
C ASP A 227 1.56 16.45 -1.04
N TYR A 228 2.80 16.92 -0.84
CA TYR A 228 3.20 18.23 -1.33
C TYR A 228 3.22 18.25 -2.86
N GLY A 229 2.67 19.31 -3.46
CA GLY A 229 2.65 19.51 -4.90
C GLY A 229 1.65 18.65 -5.67
N THR A 230 0.70 17.98 -5.00
CA THR A 230 -0.42 17.34 -5.69
C THR A 230 -1.35 18.39 -6.31
N ILE A 231 -1.69 18.20 -7.57
CA ILE A 231 -2.62 19.07 -8.30
C ILE A 231 -3.90 18.26 -8.52
N GLY A 232 -5.07 18.84 -8.33
CA GLY A 232 -6.30 18.14 -8.66
C GLY A 232 -7.54 19.02 -8.61
N GLY A 233 -8.63 18.48 -9.14
CA GLY A 233 -9.92 19.15 -9.21
C GLY A 233 -10.94 18.40 -10.06
N ASN A 234 -12.07 19.05 -10.30
CA ASN A 234 -13.19 18.50 -11.06
C ASN A 234 -12.98 18.67 -12.58
N ARG A 235 -13.37 17.66 -13.36
CA ARG A 235 -13.39 17.67 -14.83
C ARG A 235 -14.78 17.31 -15.35
N PHE A 236 -15.31 18.11 -16.26
CA PHE A 236 -16.50 17.77 -17.05
C PHE A 236 -16.11 17.18 -18.41
N ASP A 237 -16.99 16.36 -18.98
CA ASP A 237 -16.91 15.97 -20.39
C ASP A 237 -17.97 16.72 -21.20
N THR A 238 -17.54 17.80 -21.86
CA THR A 238 -18.40 18.59 -22.75
C THR A 238 -17.85 18.53 -24.17
N ARG A 239 -18.61 17.93 -25.08
CA ARG A 239 -18.31 17.97 -26.51
C ARG A 239 -18.74 19.32 -27.09
N ILE A 240 -17.83 19.99 -27.79
CA ILE A 240 -18.08 21.26 -28.47
C ILE A 240 -18.00 21.03 -29.98
N ASP A 241 -19.15 21.09 -30.66
CA ASP A 241 -19.23 21.04 -32.10
C ASP A 241 -19.29 22.47 -32.66
N LYS A 242 -18.24 22.88 -33.39
CA LYS A 242 -18.19 24.17 -34.10
C LYS A 242 -18.97 24.06 -35.42
N LEU A 243 -19.94 24.94 -35.60
CA LEU A 243 -20.74 25.05 -36.81
C LEU A 243 -20.00 25.91 -37.84
N VAL A 244 -20.26 25.66 -39.13
CA VAL A 244 -19.67 26.42 -40.25
C VAL A 244 -20.03 27.92 -40.18
N SER A 245 -21.14 28.25 -39.51
CA SER A 245 -21.57 29.62 -39.23
C SER A 245 -20.75 30.33 -38.14
N GLY A 246 -19.78 29.65 -37.51
CA GLY A 246 -18.98 30.17 -36.41
C GLY A 246 -19.63 30.03 -35.03
N TYR A 247 -20.88 29.56 -34.95
CA TYR A 247 -21.56 29.24 -33.69
C TYR A 247 -21.12 27.87 -33.14
N GLU A 248 -21.31 27.65 -31.84
CA GLU A 248 -20.98 26.38 -31.17
C GLU A 248 -22.23 25.70 -30.62
N ARG A 249 -22.33 24.39 -30.81
CA ARG A 249 -23.23 23.51 -30.05
C ARG A 249 -22.41 22.81 -28.96
N ARG A 250 -22.92 22.83 -27.73
CA ARG A 250 -22.30 22.18 -26.58
C ARG A 250 -23.17 21.02 -26.12
N ILE A 251 -22.58 19.86 -25.93
CA ILE A 251 -23.24 18.64 -25.47
C ILE A 251 -22.49 18.20 -24.21
N ALA A 252 -23.15 18.30 -23.05
CA ALA A 252 -22.63 17.74 -21.81
C ALA A 252 -22.85 16.21 -21.86
N ASN A 253 -21.76 15.45 -21.92
CA ASN A 253 -21.81 13.99 -21.88
C ASN A 253 -21.92 13.48 -20.43
N TRP A 254 -21.43 14.27 -19.48
CA TRP A 254 -21.54 14.01 -18.04
C TRP A 254 -22.37 15.10 -17.36
N ASP A 255 -23.35 14.68 -16.57
CA ASP A 255 -24.14 15.58 -15.73
C ASP A 255 -23.35 16.06 -14.49
N ASN A 256 -22.48 15.20 -13.97
CA ASN A 256 -21.61 15.47 -12.81
C ASN A 256 -20.13 15.41 -13.23
N PRO A 257 -19.25 16.24 -12.64
CA PRO A 257 -17.83 16.16 -12.93
C PRO A 257 -17.21 14.86 -12.40
N LYS A 258 -16.07 14.45 -12.97
CA LYS A 258 -15.17 13.45 -12.36
C LYS A 258 -13.96 14.16 -11.79
N GLY A 259 -13.56 13.79 -10.59
CA GLY A 259 -12.30 14.26 -10.02
C GLY A 259 -11.09 13.71 -10.78
N ALA A 260 -10.09 14.56 -10.99
CA ALA A 260 -8.79 14.21 -11.54
C ALA A 260 -7.72 14.83 -10.65
N TRP A 261 -6.76 14.01 -10.24
CA TRP A 261 -5.62 14.44 -9.44
C TRP A 261 -4.33 13.96 -10.09
N GLU A 262 -3.22 14.57 -9.72
CA GLU A 262 -1.89 14.15 -10.09
C GLU A 262 -1.03 14.13 -8.84
N ILE A 263 -0.48 12.96 -8.52
CA ILE A 263 0.59 12.85 -7.55
C ILE A 263 1.79 13.50 -8.19
N GLY A 264 2.09 14.74 -7.81
CA GLY A 264 3.10 15.57 -8.47
C GLY A 264 4.51 14.99 -8.42
N GLN A 265 5.42 15.62 -9.17
CA GLN A 265 6.82 15.25 -9.22
C GLN A 265 7.45 15.31 -7.82
N ARG A 266 8.12 14.23 -7.43
CA ARG A 266 8.81 14.15 -6.13
C ARG A 266 9.97 13.17 -6.19
N THR A 267 10.91 13.36 -5.26
CA THR A 267 11.98 12.39 -5.01
C THR A 267 11.47 11.37 -4.00
N LEU A 268 11.49 10.10 -4.40
CA LEU A 268 11.19 8.94 -3.57
C LEU A 268 12.48 8.25 -3.18
N ASP A 269 12.53 7.69 -1.98
CA ASP A 269 13.53 6.68 -1.67
C ASP A 269 13.13 5.29 -2.22
N LEU A 270 14.01 4.30 -2.04
CA LEU A 270 13.79 2.96 -2.59
C LEU A 270 12.56 2.27 -1.97
N GLU A 271 12.25 2.50 -0.70
CA GLU A 271 11.14 1.82 -0.01
C GLU A 271 9.80 2.41 -0.48
N GLU A 272 9.72 3.74 -0.54
CA GLU A 272 8.55 4.44 -1.09
C GLU A 272 8.28 4.05 -2.55
N LEU A 273 9.34 3.95 -3.36
CA LEU A 273 9.22 3.50 -4.74
C LEU A 273 8.76 2.04 -4.85
N GLN A 274 9.29 1.15 -4.01
CA GLN A 274 8.89 -0.26 -4.00
C GLN A 274 7.43 -0.43 -3.60
N TYR A 275 6.95 0.38 -2.65
CA TYR A 275 5.52 0.45 -2.32
C TYR A 275 4.68 0.88 -3.52
N LEU A 276 5.08 1.95 -4.24
CA LEU A 276 4.37 2.40 -5.44
C LEU A 276 4.35 1.34 -6.56
N ILE A 277 5.47 0.66 -6.79
CA ILE A 277 5.57 -0.46 -7.73
C ILE A 277 4.62 -1.60 -7.30
N ALA A 278 4.58 -1.91 -6.01
CA ALA A 278 3.70 -2.95 -5.48
C ALA A 278 2.22 -2.59 -5.66
N LEU A 279 1.85 -1.35 -5.33
CA LEU A 279 0.49 -0.82 -5.52
C LEU A 279 0.09 -0.87 -7.00
N PHE A 280 0.93 -0.39 -7.91
CA PHE A 280 0.66 -0.41 -9.35
C PHE A 280 0.47 -1.84 -9.89
N ARG A 281 1.27 -2.80 -9.40
CA ARG A 281 1.12 -4.23 -9.74
C ARG A 281 -0.18 -4.79 -9.20
N VAL A 282 -0.49 -4.61 -7.91
CA VAL A 282 -1.75 -5.04 -7.27
C VAL A 282 -2.95 -4.47 -8.00
N CYS A 283 -2.89 -3.19 -8.39
CA CYS A 283 -3.98 -2.53 -9.10
C CYS A 283 -4.10 -2.91 -10.59
N ARG A 284 -3.13 -3.66 -11.14
CA ARG A 284 -3.05 -4.00 -12.57
C ARG A 284 -3.13 -2.75 -13.45
N GLY A 285 -2.38 -1.71 -13.08
CA GLY A 285 -2.48 -0.38 -13.72
C GLY A 285 -3.80 0.29 -13.41
N ARG A 286 -4.58 0.65 -14.44
CA ARG A 286 -5.84 1.40 -14.28
C ARG A 286 -7.02 0.53 -13.82
N ALA A 287 -6.85 -0.78 -13.75
CA ALA A 287 -7.97 -1.71 -13.63
C ALA A 287 -8.65 -1.71 -12.26
N VAL A 288 -7.88 -1.62 -11.18
CA VAL A 288 -8.41 -1.64 -9.81
C VAL A 288 -8.34 -0.23 -9.21
N GLY A 289 -9.43 0.16 -8.57
CA GLY A 289 -9.51 1.37 -7.77
C GLY A 289 -8.87 1.25 -6.39
N PHE A 290 -8.43 2.37 -5.84
CA PHE A 290 -7.95 2.50 -4.47
C PHE A 290 -8.37 3.83 -3.85
N ARG A 291 -8.03 4.07 -2.58
CA ARG A 291 -8.35 5.32 -1.88
C ARG A 291 -7.22 6.33 -2.02
N TYR A 292 -7.57 7.59 -2.24
CA TYR A 292 -6.64 8.72 -2.24
C TYR A 292 -7.18 9.81 -1.33
N LEU A 293 -6.37 10.30 -0.40
CA LEU A 293 -6.78 11.38 0.50
C LEU A 293 -6.63 12.73 -0.22
N ASP A 294 -7.75 13.32 -0.61
CA ASP A 294 -7.74 14.68 -1.15
C ASP A 294 -7.49 15.66 -0.01
N ARG A 295 -6.32 16.31 -0.02
CA ARG A 295 -5.92 17.27 1.00
C ARG A 295 -6.70 18.58 0.95
N ALA A 296 -7.33 18.92 -0.18
CA ALA A 296 -8.12 20.15 -0.29
C ALA A 296 -9.38 20.08 0.59
N GLU A 297 -10.00 18.90 0.67
CA GLU A 297 -11.22 18.65 1.45
C GLU A 297 -10.98 17.73 2.65
N ASN A 298 -9.75 17.25 2.83
CA ASN A 298 -9.37 16.22 3.79
C ASN A 298 -10.29 14.97 3.73
N PHE A 299 -10.66 14.56 2.51
CA PHE A 299 -11.63 13.50 2.27
C PHE A 299 -11.06 12.38 1.38
N PRO A 300 -11.24 11.10 1.74
CA PRO A 300 -10.77 9.98 0.93
C PRO A 300 -11.65 9.79 -0.32
N ARG A 301 -11.05 9.96 -1.50
CA ARG A 301 -11.65 9.75 -2.81
C ARG A 301 -11.35 8.35 -3.32
N SER A 302 -12.33 7.73 -3.98
CA SER A 302 -12.13 6.47 -4.71
C SER A 302 -11.61 6.78 -6.11
N VAL A 303 -10.34 6.45 -6.33
CA VAL A 303 -9.60 6.78 -7.55
C VAL A 303 -8.99 5.52 -8.16
N ARG A 304 -8.59 5.60 -9.41
CA ARG A 304 -7.67 4.64 -10.04
C ARG A 304 -6.49 5.40 -10.62
N PHE A 305 -5.44 4.68 -11.01
CA PHE A 305 -4.43 5.25 -11.88
C PHE A 305 -5.09 5.81 -13.15
N GLY A 306 -4.69 7.03 -13.51
CA GLY A 306 -5.19 7.76 -14.68
C GLY A 306 -4.65 7.16 -15.98
N GLU A 307 -3.44 6.60 -15.91
CA GLU A 307 -2.71 5.98 -17.02
C GLU A 307 -2.29 4.54 -16.67
N ASP A 308 -2.05 3.74 -17.72
CA ASP A 308 -1.51 2.38 -17.60
C ASP A 308 0.02 2.41 -17.49
N ALA A 309 0.60 3.55 -17.11
CA ALA A 309 2.02 3.71 -16.95
C ALA A 309 2.34 4.51 -15.69
N ILE A 310 3.40 4.09 -15.00
CA ILE A 310 4.11 4.93 -14.03
C ILE A 310 5.57 5.01 -14.45
N ALA A 311 6.17 6.19 -14.32
CA ALA A 311 7.55 6.42 -14.73
C ALA A 311 8.36 7.11 -13.62
N PHE A 312 9.58 6.64 -13.43
CA PHE A 312 10.51 7.18 -12.44
C PHE A 312 11.94 7.14 -12.97
N ARG A 313 12.71 8.19 -12.67
CA ARG A 313 14.10 8.35 -13.08
C ARG A 313 15.03 8.07 -11.91
N PHE A 314 16.11 7.34 -12.14
CA PHE A 314 17.12 7.09 -11.12
C PHE A 314 18.10 8.26 -11.03
N ASP A 315 18.07 9.02 -9.93
CA ASP A 315 18.76 10.31 -9.84
C ASP A 315 20.05 10.23 -9.03
N ALA A 316 20.04 9.53 -7.89
CA ALA A 316 21.18 9.54 -6.98
C ALA A 316 21.29 8.23 -6.19
N TYR A 317 22.52 7.90 -5.83
CA TYR A 317 22.87 6.79 -4.95
C TYR A 317 23.94 7.25 -3.97
N GLU A 318 23.60 7.19 -2.69
CA GLU A 318 24.49 7.60 -1.61
C GLU A 318 25.36 6.41 -1.18
N ARG A 319 26.66 6.46 -1.50
CA ARG A 319 27.58 5.35 -1.24
C ARG A 319 27.81 5.05 0.25
N GLY A 320 27.60 6.03 1.13
CA GLY A 320 27.79 5.87 2.58
C GLY A 320 26.64 5.16 3.30
N THR A 321 25.39 5.45 2.89
CA THR A 321 24.18 4.89 3.49
C THR A 321 23.56 3.77 2.64
N GLY A 322 23.96 3.65 1.37
CA GLY A 322 23.36 2.72 0.41
C GLY A 322 21.97 3.15 -0.08
N ARG A 323 21.54 4.39 0.17
CA ARG A 323 20.22 4.89 -0.23
C ARG A 323 20.20 5.28 -1.70
N ALA A 324 19.17 4.84 -2.41
CA ALA A 324 18.89 5.21 -3.79
C ALA A 324 17.68 6.18 -3.81
N PHE A 325 17.77 7.19 -4.67
CA PHE A 325 16.74 8.22 -4.83
C PHE A 325 16.23 8.24 -6.26
N PHE A 326 14.92 8.33 -6.41
CA PHE A 326 14.23 8.26 -7.69
C PHE A 326 13.28 9.43 -7.85
N ASN A 327 13.26 10.05 -9.03
CA ASN A 327 12.34 11.14 -9.32
C ASN A 327 11.10 10.60 -10.05
N LEU A 328 9.93 10.80 -9.47
CA LEU A 328 8.65 10.41 -10.05
C LEU A 328 8.20 11.44 -11.09
N SER A 329 7.81 10.99 -12.29
CA SER A 329 7.43 11.88 -13.41
C SER A 329 5.99 12.43 -13.33
N GLY A 330 5.38 12.41 -12.15
CA GLY A 330 3.95 12.65 -11.95
C GLY A 330 3.14 11.36 -12.15
N VAL A 331 2.12 11.12 -11.32
CA VAL A 331 1.21 9.98 -11.47
C VAL A 331 -0.23 10.49 -11.49
N PRO A 332 -0.88 10.51 -12.67
CA PRO A 332 -2.27 10.93 -12.76
C PRO A 332 -3.18 9.90 -12.09
N LEU A 333 -4.22 10.40 -11.44
CA LEU A 333 -5.29 9.69 -10.77
C LEU A 333 -6.63 10.16 -11.32
N THR A 334 -7.57 9.24 -11.47
CA THR A 334 -8.93 9.54 -11.98
C THR A 334 -9.97 8.97 -11.03
N ALA A 335 -10.97 9.76 -10.67
CA ALA A 335 -12.12 9.28 -9.90
C ALA A 335 -12.84 8.15 -10.65
N ILE A 336 -13.21 7.09 -9.94
CA ILE A 336 -13.90 5.94 -10.53
C ILE A 336 -15.37 6.28 -10.79
N ALA A 337 -15.97 7.05 -9.89
CA ALA A 337 -17.32 7.59 -10.01
C ALA A 337 -17.28 9.12 -10.19
N PRO A 338 -18.30 9.74 -10.80
CA PRO A 338 -18.47 11.19 -10.74
C PRO A 338 -18.42 11.67 -9.30
N SER A 339 -17.74 12.79 -9.07
CA SER A 339 -17.81 13.50 -7.80
C SER A 339 -19.24 14.03 -7.70
N ILE A 340 -20.05 13.37 -6.86
CA ILE A 340 -21.18 14.05 -6.26
C ILE A 340 -20.54 15.17 -5.43
N ASP A 341 -20.88 16.43 -5.75
CA ASP A 341 -20.37 17.59 -5.05
C ASP A 341 -20.40 17.31 -3.55
N ALA A 342 -19.31 17.64 -2.86
CA ALA A 342 -19.14 17.49 -1.41
C ALA A 342 -20.15 18.32 -0.57
N GLY A 343 -21.24 18.80 -1.18
CA GLY A 343 -22.38 19.46 -0.57
C GLY A 343 -23.72 18.74 -0.72
N ALA A 344 -23.79 17.54 -1.30
CA ALA A 344 -25.01 16.72 -1.33
C ALA A 344 -24.70 15.32 -0.80
N GLY A 345 -24.82 15.16 0.52
CA GLY A 345 -24.72 13.87 1.18
C GLY A 345 -25.78 12.91 0.64
N VAL A 346 -25.35 11.93 -0.17
CA VAL A 346 -26.12 10.70 -0.30
C VAL A 346 -25.89 9.96 1.02
N CYS A 347 -26.95 9.81 1.80
CA CYS A 347 -26.98 8.99 3.01
C CYS A 347 -26.73 7.53 2.65
N GLU A 348 -25.47 7.12 2.57
CA GLU A 348 -25.10 5.71 2.45
C GLU A 348 -24.62 5.16 3.80
N PRO A 349 -25.12 3.99 4.23
CA PRO A 349 -24.58 3.31 5.41
C PRO A 349 -23.12 2.93 5.16
N LYS A 350 -22.23 3.27 6.10
CA LYS A 350 -20.80 2.98 6.01
C LYS A 350 -20.40 1.94 7.04
N THR A 351 -19.90 0.82 6.56
CA THR A 351 -19.37 -0.24 7.45
C THR A 351 -17.91 0.04 7.79
N ILE A 352 -17.59 0.10 9.09
CA ILE A 352 -16.23 0.17 9.61
C ILE A 352 -15.85 -1.21 10.13
N ILE A 353 -14.93 -1.88 9.43
CA ILE A 353 -14.40 -3.18 9.85
C ILE A 353 -13.12 -2.95 10.65
N PHE A 354 -13.04 -3.52 11.84
CA PHE A 354 -11.79 -3.69 12.58
C PHE A 354 -11.25 -5.07 12.22
N ALA A 355 -10.38 -5.13 11.21
CA ALA A 355 -9.93 -6.36 10.57
C ALA A 355 -8.69 -6.98 11.24
N ASP A 356 -8.08 -6.31 12.21
CA ASP A 356 -6.89 -6.83 12.88
C ASP A 356 -7.31 -7.83 13.96
N ASN A 357 -6.70 -9.02 13.95
CA ASN A 357 -6.74 -9.92 15.11
C ASN A 357 -6.10 -9.18 16.28
N PHE A 358 -6.90 -8.70 17.22
CA PHE A 358 -6.40 -8.13 18.47
C PHE A 358 -5.76 -9.24 19.31
N SER A 359 -4.53 -9.62 18.98
CA SER A 359 -3.72 -10.54 19.75
C SER A 359 -2.86 -9.73 20.72
N PHE A 360 -3.21 -9.77 22.00
CA PHE A 360 -2.43 -9.13 23.06
C PHE A 360 -1.04 -9.76 23.14
N LEU A 361 -0.05 -9.15 22.48
CA LEU A 361 1.38 -9.33 22.80
C LEU A 361 2.30 -8.25 22.20
N ARG A 362 1.78 -7.25 21.48
CA ARG A 362 2.53 -6.04 21.13
C ARG A 362 1.68 -4.80 21.37
N TRP A 363 2.22 -3.89 22.18
CA TRP A 363 1.68 -2.56 22.39
C TRP A 363 1.77 -1.76 21.09
N ASN A 364 0.79 -1.89 20.19
CA ASN A 364 0.61 -0.93 19.12
C ASN A 364 0.02 0.35 19.74
N ARG A 365 0.89 1.33 19.91
CA ARG A 365 0.58 2.66 20.46
C ARG A 365 -0.40 3.46 19.60
N GLU A 366 -0.65 3.05 18.35
CA GLU A 366 -1.47 3.78 17.39
C GLU A 366 -2.98 3.76 17.72
N LEU A 367 -3.48 2.80 18.50
CA LEU A 367 -4.92 2.64 18.76
C LEU A 367 -5.34 2.84 20.23
N LEU A 368 -4.38 3.02 21.14
CA LEU A 368 -4.65 3.11 22.59
C LEU A 368 -4.43 4.55 23.09
N GLU A 369 -5.51 5.22 23.47
CA GLU A 369 -5.44 6.52 24.15
C GLU A 369 -5.68 6.36 25.67
N PRO A 370 -4.75 6.80 26.54
CA PRO A 370 -5.00 6.88 27.96
C PRO A 370 -6.02 8.00 28.24
N LEU A 371 -7.18 7.65 28.78
CA LEU A 371 -8.25 8.59 29.14
C LEU A 371 -7.98 9.17 30.54
N ASN A 372 -7.87 10.50 30.64
CA ASN A 372 -7.65 11.22 31.91
C ASN A 372 -8.87 12.01 32.41
N ASN A 373 -10.04 11.88 31.78
CA ASN A 373 -11.18 12.74 32.08
C ASN A 373 -12.29 11.95 32.78
N GLY A 374 -12.40 12.13 34.10
CA GLY A 374 -13.70 12.10 34.76
C GLY A 374 -14.46 13.41 34.48
N PRO A 375 -15.79 13.47 34.73
CA PRO A 375 -16.50 14.74 34.78
C PRO A 375 -15.79 15.64 35.80
N THR A 376 -15.34 16.80 35.35
CA THR A 376 -14.53 17.82 36.04
C THR A 376 -14.37 17.67 37.56
N PHE A 377 -13.32 17.00 38.06
CA PHE A 377 -12.66 17.34 39.33
C PHE A 377 -11.19 16.87 39.29
N SER A 378 -10.29 17.75 39.72
CA SER A 378 -8.83 17.67 39.54
C SER A 378 -8.15 16.50 40.26
N SER A 379 -7.10 15.92 39.66
CA SER A 379 -5.99 15.36 40.44
C SER A 379 -4.67 15.30 39.64
N ASN A 380 -3.57 15.58 40.34
CA ASN A 380 -2.22 15.75 39.81
C ASN A 380 -1.49 14.41 39.54
N LEU A 381 -0.65 14.39 38.51
CA LEU A 381 0.29 13.32 38.17
C LEU A 381 1.54 13.40 39.08
N SER A 382 1.95 12.30 39.70
CA SER A 382 3.30 12.18 40.27
C SER A 382 3.99 10.91 39.80
N LEU A 383 5.20 11.07 39.23
CA LEU A 383 6.06 10.00 38.75
C LEU A 383 6.88 9.46 39.91
N VAL A 384 6.74 8.17 40.23
CA VAL A 384 7.66 7.48 41.16
C VAL A 384 8.53 6.53 40.35
N SER A 385 9.84 6.76 40.34
CA SER A 385 10.80 5.79 39.81
C SER A 385 11.06 4.71 40.85
N THR A 386 10.78 3.46 40.52
CA THR A 386 11.34 2.32 41.26
C THR A 386 12.62 1.92 40.54
N GLY A 387 13.76 2.15 41.20
CA GLY A 387 15.09 2.07 40.62
C GLY A 387 15.47 0.70 40.05
N GLY A 388 16.45 0.73 39.13
CA GLY A 388 17.33 -0.40 38.86
C GLY A 388 17.15 -1.16 37.53
N ASN A 389 16.89 -0.51 36.40
CA ASN A 389 17.37 -0.94 35.06
C ASN A 389 16.98 0.06 33.96
N PRO A 390 17.90 0.55 33.11
CA PRO A 390 17.57 1.40 31.97
C PRO A 390 16.98 0.52 30.85
N GLY A 391 15.65 0.48 30.74
CA GLY A 391 14.96 -0.26 29.69
C GLY A 391 13.53 -0.72 29.99
N LYS A 392 12.98 -0.46 31.17
CA LYS A 392 11.57 -0.74 31.50
C LYS A 392 10.83 0.55 31.84
N PHE A 393 9.78 0.82 31.07
CA PHE A 393 8.99 2.04 31.12
C PHE A 393 8.10 2.13 32.36
N ALA A 394 7.76 3.37 32.69
CA ALA A 394 6.95 3.79 33.83
C ALA A 394 5.57 3.12 33.88
N ALA A 395 5.20 2.62 35.05
CA ALA A 395 3.80 2.33 35.36
C ALA A 395 3.05 3.65 35.55
N ILE A 396 1.94 3.84 34.84
CA ILE A 396 1.02 4.95 35.08
C ILE A 396 0.13 4.54 36.26
N ARG A 397 0.35 5.18 37.41
CA ARG A 397 -0.57 5.08 38.55
C ARG A 397 -1.65 6.14 38.38
N LEU A 398 -2.88 5.71 38.12
CA LEU A 398 -4.07 6.56 38.19
C LEU A 398 -4.67 6.35 39.59
N ASP A 399 -4.32 7.22 40.54
CA ASP A 399 -4.98 7.24 41.84
C ASP A 399 -6.31 8.00 41.71
N TRP A 400 -7.41 7.26 41.82
CA TRP A 400 -8.76 7.83 41.84
C TRP A 400 -9.19 8.05 43.28
N GLY A 401 -9.36 9.32 43.66
CA GLY A 401 -9.89 9.72 44.96
C GLY A 401 -11.40 9.88 44.89
N GLY A 402 -12.14 8.91 45.45
CA GLY A 402 -13.50 9.14 45.96
C GLY A 402 -14.65 8.48 45.20
N ALA A 403 -15.40 7.65 45.94
CA ALA A 403 -16.80 7.26 45.78
C ALA A 403 -17.27 6.59 44.45
N SER A 404 -17.36 5.25 44.51
CA SER A 404 -18.48 4.42 44.04
C SER A 404 -19.11 4.63 42.64
N GLU A 405 -18.33 4.92 41.60
CA GLU A 405 -18.82 4.80 40.21
C GLU A 405 -17.81 4.07 39.31
N ALA A 406 -18.31 3.37 38.29
CA ALA A 406 -17.52 2.52 37.39
C ALA A 406 -16.55 3.36 36.54
N GLY A 407 -15.25 3.09 36.63
CA GLY A 407 -14.22 3.81 35.89
C GLY A 407 -13.90 3.13 34.55
N VAL A 408 -13.78 3.92 33.47
CA VAL A 408 -13.31 3.44 32.16
C VAL A 408 -11.78 3.37 32.18
N THR A 409 -11.21 2.19 31.93
CA THR A 409 -9.75 1.99 32.04
C THR A 409 -9.00 2.02 30.72
N SER A 410 -9.68 1.82 29.59
CA SER A 410 -9.07 1.80 28.26
C SER A 410 -10.12 1.93 27.15
N ALA A 411 -9.78 2.66 26.10
CA ALA A 411 -10.58 2.81 24.89
C ALA A 411 -9.71 2.66 23.63
N TRP A 412 -10.32 2.11 22.58
CA TRP A 412 -9.69 1.90 21.29
C TRP A 412 -10.44 2.65 20.22
N PHE A 413 -9.76 3.39 19.35
CA PHE A 413 -10.42 4.27 18.37
C PHE A 413 -10.05 3.92 16.94
N LYS A 414 -11.02 4.09 16.04
CA LYS A 414 -10.80 4.19 14.60
C LYS A 414 -11.50 5.42 14.07
N ASP A 415 -10.78 6.20 13.27
CA ASP A 415 -11.29 7.46 12.78
C ASP A 415 -12.34 7.28 11.69
N TRP A 416 -13.36 8.12 11.76
CA TRP A 416 -14.40 8.28 10.78
C TRP A 416 -14.41 9.72 10.28
N TYR A 417 -14.11 9.85 8.98
CA TYR A 417 -13.95 11.13 8.29
C TYR A 417 -15.20 11.54 7.51
N TYR A 418 -16.40 11.20 8.01
CA TYR A 418 -17.65 11.69 7.41
C TYR A 418 -18.30 12.72 8.33
N ILE A 419 -18.79 13.79 7.72
CA ILE A 419 -19.34 14.96 8.38
C ILE A 419 -20.76 15.16 7.83
N PRO A 420 -21.80 15.12 8.69
CA PRO A 420 -23.16 15.44 8.28
C PRO A 420 -23.26 16.86 7.73
N ALA A 421 -23.96 17.03 6.60
CA ALA A 421 -24.18 18.34 5.99
C ALA A 421 -25.40 19.06 6.58
N SER A 422 -26.30 18.33 7.26
CA SER A 422 -27.58 18.85 7.75
C SER A 422 -27.92 18.42 9.19
N ALA A 423 -28.71 19.25 9.87
CA ALA A 423 -29.17 19.01 11.25
C ALA A 423 -30.24 17.91 11.38
N SER A 424 -30.74 17.36 10.26
CA SER A 424 -31.78 16.31 10.23
C SER A 424 -31.19 14.90 9.97
N GLU A 425 -29.88 14.78 9.87
CA GLU A 425 -29.19 13.49 9.77
C GLU A 425 -29.02 12.84 11.16
N ARG A 426 -29.53 11.61 11.29
CA ARG A 426 -29.32 10.75 12.45
C ARG A 426 -28.21 9.75 12.16
N ILE A 427 -27.27 9.61 13.10
CA ILE A 427 -26.19 8.62 12.99
C ILE A 427 -26.44 7.55 14.03
N SER A 428 -26.63 6.33 13.54
CA SER A 428 -26.78 5.13 14.35
C SER A 428 -25.56 4.22 14.17
N VAL A 429 -25.03 3.73 15.27
CA VAL A 429 -23.89 2.80 15.28
C VAL A 429 -24.41 1.43 15.68
N THR A 430 -24.24 0.44 14.81
CA THR A 430 -24.66 -0.95 15.04
C THR A 430 -23.46 -1.89 15.03
N ILE A 431 -23.37 -2.77 16.02
CA ILE A 431 -22.33 -3.82 16.08
C ILE A 431 -22.92 -5.13 15.53
N ALA A 432 -22.25 -5.76 14.56
CA ALA A 432 -22.74 -6.98 13.91
C ALA A 432 -22.40 -8.26 14.69
N GLN A 433 -23.28 -9.27 14.58
CA GLN A 433 -23.29 -10.50 15.39
C GLN A 433 -22.17 -11.51 15.04
N ASP A 434 -21.51 -11.39 13.88
CA ASP A 434 -20.58 -12.40 13.35
C ASP A 434 -19.16 -12.34 13.94
N SER A 435 -18.92 -11.47 14.94
CA SER A 435 -17.61 -11.35 15.60
C SER A 435 -17.37 -12.50 16.57
N LYS A 436 -16.20 -13.16 16.46
CA LYS A 436 -15.86 -14.37 17.22
C LYS A 436 -14.89 -14.03 18.35
N LEU A 437 -15.22 -14.40 19.59
CA LEU A 437 -14.31 -14.25 20.73
C LEU A 437 -13.32 -15.42 20.78
N LEU A 438 -12.03 -15.13 20.95
CA LEU A 438 -11.01 -16.10 21.31
C LEU A 438 -10.67 -15.91 22.80
N GLU A 439 -11.16 -16.79 23.67
CA GLU A 439 -10.82 -16.77 25.10
C GLU A 439 -9.65 -17.71 25.41
N THR A 440 -8.69 -17.25 26.21
CA THR A 440 -7.77 -18.14 26.93
C THR A 440 -7.70 -17.77 28.42
N SER A 441 -8.41 -18.57 29.23
CA SER A 441 -8.34 -18.80 30.68
C SER A 441 -8.81 -17.74 31.71
N ALA A 442 -9.68 -18.25 32.61
CA ALA A 442 -9.93 -17.97 34.04
C ALA A 442 -10.34 -16.57 34.56
N MET A 443 -11.68 -16.40 34.61
CA MET A 443 -12.58 -15.72 35.59
C MET A 443 -12.31 -14.30 36.13
N GLY A 444 -13.40 -13.51 36.16
CA GLY A 444 -13.58 -12.35 37.05
C GLY A 444 -14.94 -11.64 36.91
N SER A 445 -15.98 -12.21 37.55
CA SER A 445 -17.31 -11.62 37.92
C SER A 445 -18.23 -11.03 36.84
N ALA A 446 -19.47 -11.53 36.80
CA ALA A 446 -20.63 -10.85 36.23
C ALA A 446 -20.77 -9.47 36.89
N GLY A 447 -20.48 -8.41 36.15
CA GLY A 447 -20.36 -7.07 36.73
C GLY A 447 -19.51 -6.07 35.94
N GLN A 448 -18.82 -6.51 34.88
CA GLN A 448 -18.06 -5.61 34.00
C GLN A 448 -18.98 -5.03 32.92
N ALA A 449 -18.79 -3.76 32.60
CA ALA A 449 -19.57 -3.06 31.58
C ALA A 449 -18.71 -2.80 30.34
N TYR A 450 -19.25 -3.18 29.19
CA TYR A 450 -18.69 -2.91 27.87
C TYR A 450 -19.62 -1.97 27.12
N GLY A 451 -19.06 -1.10 26.28
CA GLY A 451 -19.85 -0.13 25.52
C GLY A 451 -19.09 0.57 24.40
N ILE A 452 -19.80 1.48 23.74
CA ILE A 452 -19.29 2.30 22.62
C ILE A 452 -18.81 3.64 23.17
N VAL A 453 -17.66 4.10 22.68
CA VAL A 453 -17.16 5.46 22.91
C VAL A 453 -17.01 6.18 21.59
N VAL A 454 -17.39 7.44 21.57
CA VAL A 454 -17.26 8.34 20.42
C VAL A 454 -16.38 9.48 20.86
N LYS A 455 -15.32 9.75 20.10
CA LYS A 455 -14.41 10.88 20.31
C LYS A 455 -14.69 11.95 19.27
N GLN A 456 -14.82 13.20 19.72
CA GLN A 456 -14.86 14.36 18.83
C GLN A 456 -14.21 15.55 19.52
N ASN A 457 -13.25 16.20 18.86
CA ASN A 457 -12.57 17.38 19.40
C ASN A 457 -12.04 17.19 20.85
N ASN A 458 -11.37 16.05 21.11
CA ASN A 458 -10.88 15.61 22.43
C ASN A 458 -11.95 15.42 23.53
N ASN A 459 -13.23 15.52 23.20
CA ASN A 459 -14.32 15.10 24.08
C ASN A 459 -14.68 13.64 23.80
N TYR A 460 -15.06 12.92 24.85
CA TYR A 460 -15.42 11.50 24.79
C TYR A 460 -16.86 11.32 25.26
N TYR A 461 -17.66 10.63 24.45
CA TYR A 461 -19.07 10.36 24.69
C TYR A 461 -19.28 8.85 24.76
N PHE A 462 -19.93 8.37 25.82
CA PHE A 462 -20.04 6.93 26.12
C PHE A 462 -21.50 6.47 26.01
N ALA A 463 -21.73 5.28 25.47
CA ALA A 463 -23.06 4.70 25.32
C ALA A 463 -23.12 3.19 25.47
N GLY A 464 -24.29 2.72 25.92
CA GLY A 464 -24.66 1.31 26.04
C GLY A 464 -23.74 0.55 26.99
N SER A 465 -24.07 0.47 28.27
CA SER A 465 -23.38 -0.42 29.20
C SER A 465 -24.21 -1.69 29.38
N VAL A 466 -23.73 -2.82 28.85
CA VAL A 466 -24.29 -4.13 29.23
C VAL A 466 -23.41 -4.72 30.30
N THR A 467 -24.00 -5.00 31.46
CA THR A 467 -23.33 -5.72 32.54
C THR A 467 -23.40 -7.21 32.23
N GLY A 468 -22.28 -7.85 31.92
CA GLY A 468 -22.28 -9.26 31.50
C GLY A 468 -20.91 -9.75 31.05
N THR A 469 -20.86 -10.94 30.46
CA THR A 469 -19.63 -11.45 29.83
C THR A 469 -19.39 -10.77 28.47
N PRO A 470 -18.13 -10.61 28.01
CA PRO A 470 -17.83 -10.04 26.69
C PRO A 470 -18.58 -10.71 25.54
N SER A 471 -18.79 -12.04 25.67
CA SER A 471 -19.50 -12.86 24.69
C SER A 471 -21.02 -12.62 24.66
N GLU A 472 -21.62 -12.09 25.72
CA GLU A 472 -23.03 -11.71 25.77
C GLU A 472 -23.26 -10.32 25.17
N TRP A 473 -22.33 -9.38 25.39
CA TRP A 473 -22.40 -8.04 24.81
C TRP A 473 -22.29 -8.06 23.28
N ILE A 474 -21.29 -8.76 22.73
CA ILE A 474 -21.07 -8.84 21.26
C ILE A 474 -22.21 -9.58 20.54
N ARG A 475 -22.90 -10.50 21.23
CA ARG A 475 -24.07 -11.21 20.67
C ARG A 475 -25.34 -10.35 20.63
N GLN A 476 -25.38 -9.23 21.36
CA GLN A 476 -26.46 -8.27 21.29
C GLN A 476 -26.11 -7.22 20.22
N SER A 477 -26.81 -7.28 19.08
CA SER A 477 -26.83 -6.14 18.17
C SER A 477 -27.30 -4.92 18.95
N THR A 478 -26.36 -4.02 19.25
CA THR A 478 -26.64 -2.78 19.98
C THR A 478 -26.56 -1.66 18.97
N THR A 479 -27.69 -1.01 18.72
CA THR A 479 -27.77 0.21 17.92
C THR A 479 -27.78 1.40 18.87
N VAL A 480 -26.86 2.34 18.68
CA VAL A 480 -26.79 3.58 19.46
C VAL A 480 -26.91 4.78 18.54
N ASP A 481 -27.84 5.69 18.86
CA ASP A 481 -27.99 6.96 18.17
C ASP A 481 -27.14 8.05 18.83
N LEU A 482 -26.25 8.70 18.07
CA LEU A 482 -25.38 9.78 18.55
C LEU A 482 -26.17 10.96 19.13
N ALA A 483 -27.38 11.24 18.62
CA ALA A 483 -28.24 12.28 19.16
C ALA A 483 -28.67 11.95 20.60
N THR A 484 -28.92 10.67 20.89
CA THR A 484 -29.27 10.18 22.23
C THR A 484 -28.06 10.16 23.17
N MET A 485 -26.84 10.08 22.61
CA MET A 485 -25.58 10.22 23.37
C MET A 485 -25.23 11.67 23.73
N GLY A 486 -25.94 12.65 23.20
CA GLY A 486 -25.60 14.06 23.36
C GLY A 486 -24.29 14.45 22.68
N VAL A 487 -23.85 13.71 21.66
CA VAL A 487 -22.66 14.06 20.87
C VAL A 487 -23.04 15.24 19.97
N PRO A 488 -22.45 16.44 20.16
CA PRO A 488 -22.75 17.59 19.32
C PRO A 488 -22.20 17.33 17.91
N ILE A 489 -23.07 17.20 16.92
CA ILE A 489 -22.63 16.99 15.54
C ILE A 489 -22.03 18.31 15.01
N VAL A 490 -20.70 18.42 15.04
CA VAL A 490 -19.97 19.58 14.51
C VAL A 490 -19.54 19.31 13.07
N PRO A 491 -19.94 20.17 12.11
CA PRO A 491 -19.42 20.10 10.75
C PRO A 491 -17.89 20.21 10.70
N ASN A 492 -17.25 19.42 9.85
CA ASN A 492 -15.82 19.43 9.56
C ASN A 492 -14.90 18.98 10.69
N VAL A 493 -15.44 18.29 11.71
CA VAL A 493 -14.65 17.68 12.78
C VAL A 493 -14.77 16.16 12.70
N PRO A 494 -13.65 15.42 12.54
CA PRO A 494 -13.68 13.97 12.48
C PRO A 494 -14.23 13.38 13.77
N LEU A 495 -14.96 12.29 13.62
CA LEU A 495 -15.50 11.49 14.71
C LEU A 495 -14.67 10.21 14.79
N SER A 496 -14.18 9.83 15.96
CA SER A 496 -13.52 8.52 16.12
C SER A 496 -14.45 7.60 16.90
N PHE A 497 -14.72 6.42 16.38
CA PHE A 497 -15.53 5.42 17.07
C PHE A 497 -14.64 4.42 17.76
N GLY A 498 -15.07 3.99 18.92
CA GLY A 498 -14.34 3.07 19.74
C GLY A 498 -15.18 2.20 20.61
N PHE A 499 -14.53 1.21 21.20
CA PHE A 499 -15.09 0.40 22.28
C PHE A 499 -14.33 0.70 23.57
N TYR A 500 -14.99 0.52 24.71
CA TYR A 500 -14.36 0.69 26.01
C TYR A 500 -14.72 -0.45 26.96
N ARG A 501 -13.87 -0.62 27.97
CA ARG A 501 -14.13 -1.49 29.13
C ARG A 501 -14.19 -0.64 30.39
N ALA A 502 -15.26 -0.81 31.17
CA ALA A 502 -15.39 -0.24 32.50
C ALA A 502 -15.21 -1.32 33.56
N ASN A 503 -14.41 -1.00 34.58
CA ASN A 503 -14.20 -1.87 35.73
C ASN A 503 -15.17 -1.49 36.85
N SER A 504 -15.89 -2.47 37.39
CA SER A 504 -16.61 -2.33 38.65
C SER A 504 -15.65 -2.57 39.81
N ASN A 505 -15.43 -1.53 40.62
CA ASN A 505 -14.63 -1.65 41.83
C ASN A 505 -15.39 -2.49 42.87
N SER A 506 -15.12 -3.79 42.90
CA SER A 506 -15.40 -4.64 44.07
C SER A 506 -14.08 -5.08 44.71
N GLY A 507 -13.41 -4.14 45.39
CA GLY A 507 -12.48 -4.42 46.50
C GLY A 507 -11.29 -5.37 46.31
N GLU A 508 -11.07 -6.00 45.15
CA GLU A 508 -10.01 -6.98 44.97
C GLU A 508 -8.74 -6.32 44.46
N SER A 509 -7.77 -6.19 45.36
CA SER A 509 -6.39 -5.81 45.08
C SER A 509 -5.63 -6.94 44.38
N GLY A 510 -6.09 -7.35 43.20
CA GLY A 510 -5.48 -8.37 42.35
C GLY A 510 -5.48 -7.93 40.89
N PHE A 511 -4.30 -7.83 40.28
CA PHE A 511 -4.15 -7.63 38.85
C PHE A 511 -4.60 -8.88 38.10
N ASN A 512 -5.89 -8.98 37.78
CA ASN A 512 -6.40 -10.04 36.90
C ASN A 512 -6.15 -9.64 35.44
N TYR A 513 -5.02 -10.10 34.90
CA TYR A 513 -4.72 -10.01 33.47
C TYR A 513 -5.53 -11.09 32.73
N SER A 514 -6.56 -10.67 32.00
CA SER A 514 -7.29 -11.55 31.08
C SER A 514 -7.01 -11.12 29.64
N ILE A 515 -6.54 -12.08 28.81
CA ILE A 515 -6.27 -11.92 27.38
C ILE A 515 -7.60 -12.00 26.63
N PHE A 516 -8.00 -10.94 25.94
CA PHE A 516 -9.22 -10.92 25.12
C PHE A 516 -8.90 -10.80 23.62
N GLY A 517 -9.05 -11.87 22.85
CA GLY A 517 -9.01 -11.76 21.39
C GLY A 517 -10.38 -11.40 20.85
N ILE A 518 -10.50 -10.30 20.10
CA ILE A 518 -11.67 -10.03 19.27
C ILE A 518 -11.21 -10.13 17.82
N ASP A 519 -11.72 -11.13 17.10
CA ASP A 519 -11.48 -11.30 15.67
C ASP A 519 -12.71 -10.78 14.90
N ASN A 520 -12.45 -9.97 13.88
CA ASN A 520 -13.45 -9.45 12.94
C ASN A 520 -14.58 -8.65 13.61
N LEU A 521 -14.24 -7.70 14.49
CA LEU A 521 -15.24 -6.76 15.02
C LEU A 521 -15.74 -5.86 13.90
N THR A 522 -17.02 -5.99 13.55
CA THR A 522 -17.64 -5.17 12.52
C THR A 522 -18.56 -4.16 13.17
N ILE A 523 -18.22 -2.88 13.04
CA ILE A 523 -19.06 -1.76 13.46
C ILE A 523 -19.67 -1.14 12.21
N THR A 524 -20.96 -1.32 12.02
CA THR A 524 -21.70 -0.67 10.94
C THR A 524 -22.20 0.68 11.42
N VAL A 525 -21.73 1.76 10.81
CA VAL A 525 -22.25 3.11 11.08
C VAL A 525 -23.30 3.43 10.01
N THR A 526 -24.56 3.41 10.42
CA THR A 526 -25.69 3.71 9.55
C THR A 526 -26.12 5.15 9.77
N ILE A 527 -26.01 5.96 8.72
CA ILE A 527 -26.55 7.31 8.70
C ILE A 527 -27.94 7.25 8.08
N THR A 528 -28.94 7.71 8.82
CA THR A 528 -30.31 7.90 8.33
C THR A 528 -30.55 9.39 8.22
N CYS A 529 -30.73 9.88 7.00
CA CYS A 529 -31.27 11.22 6.77
C CYS A 529 -32.76 11.18 7.11
N GLU A 530 -33.23 11.92 8.12
CA GLU A 530 -34.67 12.22 8.20
C GLU A 530 -34.93 13.39 7.24
N GLY A 531 -35.49 13.06 6.08
CA GLY A 531 -35.83 13.98 5.00
C GLY A 531 -36.74 13.31 3.98
#